data_AF-A0A940EG63-F1
#
_entry.id   AF-A0A940EG63-F1
#
_cell.length_a   1.000
_cell.length_b   1.000
_cell.length_c   1.000
_cell.angle_alpha   90.00
_cell.angle_beta   90.00
_cell.angle_gamma   90.00
#
_symmetry.space_group_name_H-M   'P 1'
#
loop_
_entity.id
_entity.type
_entity.pdbx_description
1 polymer ?
#
loop_
_entity_poly.entity_id
_entity_poly.type
_entity_poly.pdbx_seq_one_letter_code
_entity_poly.pdbx_strand_id
1 'polypeptide(L)'
;MLLSIEQINRDKHLYAVAELPLITIYDDNWFVRNDYDVLSFGQRQYLVNYFTKQGFVQKRGQLLSGEKVDIHLPKPNRLLAMSGFEQQYLVNQNQDIYCVTPTVFAEALFRLYLGDQDSQLCAVKALIDKCPYNIEWLRDVSVNTDIEQVTIETYHDLMRYQKRVVEKSFKRKKAL
;
A
#
# COMPACT_ATOMS: atom_id res chain seq x y z
N MET A 1 5.04 -13.79 -18.22
CA MET A 1 5.38 -14.17 -16.82
C MET A 1 4.27 -13.68 -15.87
N LEU A 2 3.73 -14.51 -14.99
CA LEU A 2 2.76 -14.10 -13.95
C LEU A 2 3.55 -13.67 -12.70
N LEU A 3 3.36 -12.45 -12.22
CA LEU A 3 3.89 -12.00 -10.93
C LEU A 3 3.19 -12.80 -9.83
N SER A 4 3.95 -13.58 -9.05
CA SER A 4 3.41 -14.30 -7.89
C SER A 4 3.40 -13.38 -6.66
N ILE A 5 2.29 -13.38 -5.93
CA ILE A 5 2.14 -12.64 -4.67
C ILE A 5 3.19 -13.08 -3.66
N GLU A 6 3.52 -14.36 -3.62
CA GLU A 6 4.58 -14.90 -2.77
C GLU A 6 5.95 -14.32 -3.13
N GLN A 7 6.24 -14.09 -4.41
CA GLN A 7 7.49 -13.45 -4.84
C GLN A 7 7.54 -11.99 -4.40
N ILE A 8 6.44 -11.24 -4.57
CA ILE A 8 6.34 -9.86 -4.07
C ILE A 8 6.53 -9.82 -2.57
N ASN A 9 5.87 -10.71 -1.84
CA ASN A 9 5.92 -10.75 -0.38
C ASN A 9 7.25 -11.29 0.19
N ARG A 10 8.16 -11.82 -0.64
CA ARG A 10 9.56 -12.10 -0.23
C ARG A 10 10.42 -10.85 -0.21
N ASP A 11 10.08 -9.82 -0.99
CA ASP A 11 10.78 -8.54 -0.93
C ASP A 11 10.52 -7.89 0.44
N LYS A 12 11.55 -7.38 1.10
CA LYS A 12 11.43 -6.79 2.45
C LYS A 12 10.61 -5.50 2.49
N HIS A 13 10.45 -4.81 1.37
CA HIS A 13 9.81 -3.50 1.27
C HIS A 13 8.44 -3.53 0.59
N LEU A 14 8.10 -4.59 -0.14
CA LEU A 14 6.85 -4.67 -0.90
C LEU A 14 5.79 -5.49 -0.20
N TYR A 15 4.53 -5.13 -0.36
CA TYR A 15 3.41 -5.91 0.14
C TYR A 15 2.29 -6.01 -0.90
N ALA A 16 1.67 -7.19 -1.00
CA ALA A 16 0.52 -7.47 -1.85
C ALA A 16 -0.35 -8.59 -1.25
N VAL A 17 -1.62 -8.66 -1.66
CA VAL A 17 -2.56 -9.73 -1.31
C VAL A 17 -3.19 -10.29 -2.60
N ALA A 18 -3.75 -11.50 -2.55
CA ALA A 18 -4.28 -12.15 -3.75
C ALA A 18 -5.60 -11.54 -4.24
N GLU A 19 -6.35 -10.94 -3.31
CA GLU A 19 -7.68 -10.39 -3.51
C GLU A 19 -7.67 -9.05 -4.24
N LEU A 20 -6.55 -8.32 -4.17
CA LEU A 20 -6.43 -6.97 -4.72
C LEU A 20 -5.37 -6.91 -5.82
N PRO A 21 -5.63 -6.22 -6.95
CA PRO A 21 -4.63 -5.91 -7.97
C PRO A 21 -3.67 -4.80 -7.52
N LEU A 22 -3.21 -4.84 -6.27
CA LEU A 22 -2.44 -3.77 -5.64
C LEU A 22 -1.07 -4.26 -5.18
N ILE A 23 -0.08 -3.38 -5.30
CA ILE A 23 1.22 -3.53 -4.67
C ILE A 23 1.53 -2.24 -3.92
N THR A 24 1.99 -2.35 -2.68
CA THR A 24 2.49 -1.21 -1.93
C THR A 24 3.95 -1.38 -1.53
N ILE A 25 4.60 -0.28 -1.17
CA ILE A 25 6.02 -0.23 -0.81
C ILE A 25 6.25 0.65 0.41
N TYR A 26 7.08 0.16 1.32
CA TYR A 26 7.54 0.88 2.50
C TYR A 26 9.05 0.67 2.74
N ASP A 27 9.78 1.76 2.98
CA ASP A 27 11.19 1.73 3.42
C ASP A 27 11.41 2.78 4.51
N ASP A 28 11.85 2.34 5.69
CA ASP A 28 12.18 3.18 6.85
C ASP A 28 13.22 4.27 6.52
N ASN A 29 14.15 3.99 5.60
CA ASN A 29 15.17 4.97 5.19
C ASN A 29 14.56 6.15 4.41
N TRP A 30 13.36 5.95 3.84
CA TRP A 30 12.62 6.93 3.07
C TRP A 30 11.36 7.40 3.80
N PHE A 31 11.22 7.04 5.07
CA PHE A 31 10.11 7.46 5.92
C PHE A 31 10.23 8.94 6.25
N VAL A 32 9.88 9.77 5.26
CA VAL A 32 9.40 11.11 5.51
C VAL A 32 7.98 10.94 6.05
N ARG A 33 7.53 11.81 6.95
CA ARG A 33 6.13 11.93 7.34
C ARG A 33 5.28 12.39 6.13
N ASN A 34 5.45 11.84 4.94
CA ASN A 34 4.78 12.24 3.70
C ASN A 34 4.13 11.02 3.02
N ASP A 35 3.84 9.94 3.76
CA ASP A 35 3.02 8.81 3.28
C ASP A 35 1.56 9.20 2.94
N TYR A 36 1.28 10.50 2.93
CA TYR A 36 -0.03 11.11 2.82
C TYR A 36 -0.60 11.04 1.39
N ASP A 37 0.23 11.20 0.34
CA ASP A 37 -0.33 11.50 -0.99
C ASP A 37 0.32 10.73 -2.15
N VAL A 38 1.63 10.45 -2.11
CA VAL A 38 2.38 9.98 -3.28
C VAL A 38 3.55 9.08 -2.90
N LEU A 39 3.81 8.07 -3.73
CA LEU A 39 5.09 7.36 -3.68
C LEU A 39 6.23 8.33 -3.99
N SER A 40 7.20 8.43 -3.07
CA SER A 40 8.41 9.21 -3.26
C SER A 40 9.20 8.77 -4.50
N PHE A 41 10.07 9.63 -5.01
CA PHE A 41 10.93 9.29 -6.14
C PHE A 41 11.73 8.00 -5.89
N GLY A 42 12.28 7.83 -4.69
CA GLY A 42 13.02 6.63 -4.29
C GLY A 42 12.15 5.37 -4.36
N GLN A 43 10.94 5.40 -3.78
CA GLN A 43 9.99 4.29 -3.84
C GLN A 43 9.58 3.93 -5.27
N ARG A 44 9.33 4.94 -6.11
CA ARG A 44 9.02 4.71 -7.53
C ARG A 44 10.18 4.06 -8.26
N GLN A 45 11.40 4.57 -8.06
CA GLN A 45 12.58 4.01 -8.72
C GLN A 45 12.84 2.57 -8.23
N TYR A 46 12.58 2.28 -6.96
CA TYR A 46 12.63 0.92 -6.43
C TYR A 46 11.67 0.00 -7.18
N LEU A 47 10.39 0.39 -7.30
CA LEU A 47 9.38 -0.38 -8.02
C LEU A 47 9.78 -0.59 -9.49
N VAL A 48 10.22 0.47 -10.19
CA VAL A 48 10.71 0.37 -11.56
C VAL A 48 11.84 -0.66 -11.65
N ASN A 49 12.86 -0.54 -10.81
CA ASN A 49 13.99 -1.46 -10.81
C ASN A 49 13.57 -2.90 -10.48
N TYR A 50 12.63 -3.08 -9.55
CA TYR A 50 12.10 -4.38 -9.14
C TYR A 50 11.38 -5.09 -10.30
N PHE A 51 10.47 -4.39 -10.99
CA PHE A 51 9.72 -4.97 -12.10
C PHE A 51 10.57 -5.13 -13.35
N THR A 52 11.50 -4.21 -13.64
CA THR A 52 12.42 -4.37 -14.78
C THR A 52 13.31 -5.61 -14.64
N LYS A 53 13.75 -5.95 -13.42
CA LYS A 53 14.47 -7.22 -13.16
C LYS A 53 13.63 -8.47 -13.45
N GLN A 54 12.31 -8.33 -13.50
CA GLN A 54 11.37 -9.40 -13.82
C GLN A 54 10.91 -9.38 -15.28
N GLY A 55 11.54 -8.55 -16.11
CA GLY A 55 11.28 -8.49 -17.55
C GLY A 55 10.20 -7.49 -17.96
N PHE A 56 9.70 -6.65 -17.04
CA PHE A 56 8.80 -5.56 -17.41
C PHE A 56 9.57 -4.43 -18.10
N VAL A 57 8.95 -3.84 -19.14
CA VAL A 57 9.53 -2.74 -19.90
C VAL A 57 8.77 -1.46 -19.62
N GLN A 58 9.47 -0.42 -19.18
CA GLN A 58 8.86 0.89 -18.98
C GLN A 58 8.47 1.51 -20.32
N LYS A 59 7.16 1.60 -20.59
CA LYS A 59 6.62 2.21 -21.82
C LYS A 59 6.43 3.71 -21.65
N ARG A 60 6.05 4.13 -20.45
CA ARG A 60 5.84 5.54 -20.06
C ARG A 60 6.30 5.72 -18.62
N GLY A 61 6.45 6.97 -18.17
CA GLY A 61 6.86 7.27 -16.79
C GLY A 61 5.97 6.66 -15.69
N GLN A 62 4.76 6.20 -16.04
CA GLN A 62 3.77 5.62 -15.12
C GLN A 62 3.34 4.20 -15.49
N LEU A 63 3.88 3.62 -16.56
CA LEU A 63 3.41 2.33 -17.06
C LEU A 63 4.61 1.45 -17.39
N LEU A 64 4.67 0.28 -16.75
CA LEU A 64 5.56 -0.80 -17.12
C LEU A 64 4.75 -1.96 -17.65
N SER A 65 5.03 -2.38 -18.88
CA SER A 65 4.28 -3.46 -19.52
C SER A 65 5.06 -4.76 -19.47
N GLY A 66 4.35 -5.80 -19.04
CA GLY A 66 4.77 -7.20 -19.16
C GLY A 66 4.10 -7.89 -20.34
N GLU A 67 4.26 -9.20 -20.42
CA GLU A 67 3.64 -10.02 -21.46
C GLU A 67 2.11 -10.16 -21.29
N LYS A 68 1.65 -10.19 -20.03
CA LYS A 68 0.23 -10.46 -19.68
C LYS A 68 -0.40 -9.42 -18.76
N VAL A 69 0.43 -8.59 -18.14
CA VAL A 69 0.03 -7.68 -17.08
C VAL A 69 0.76 -6.36 -17.28
N ASP A 70 0.04 -5.27 -17.04
CA ASP A 70 0.56 -3.91 -16.97
C ASP A 70 0.67 -3.46 -15.49
N ILE A 71 1.77 -2.79 -15.16
CA ILE A 71 2.02 -2.20 -13.85
C ILE A 71 1.86 -0.68 -13.95
N HIS A 72 0.90 -0.16 -13.19
CA HIS A 72 0.60 1.26 -13.10
C HIS A 72 1.30 1.86 -11.88
N LEU A 73 2.18 2.82 -12.11
CA LEU A 73 2.75 3.64 -11.04
C LEU A 73 1.85 4.85 -10.80
N PRO A 74 1.58 5.23 -9.55
CA PRO A 74 0.60 6.26 -9.23
C PRO A 74 1.05 7.59 -9.82
N LYS A 75 0.13 8.52 -10.11
CA LYS A 75 0.52 9.90 -10.45
C LYS A 75 0.83 10.65 -9.16
N PRO A 76 1.75 11.63 -9.17
CA PRO A 76 1.79 12.60 -8.09
C PRO A 76 0.42 13.29 -8.03
N ASN A 77 -0.35 13.06 -6.97
CA ASN A 77 -1.65 13.72 -6.81
C ASN A 77 -1.40 15.20 -6.50
N ARG A 78 -2.06 16.09 -7.25
CA ARG A 78 -1.98 17.54 -7.02
C ARG A 78 -2.90 18.00 -5.90
N LEU A 79 -3.92 17.19 -5.59
CA LEU A 79 -4.86 17.44 -4.51
C LEU A 79 -4.32 16.80 -3.26
N LEU A 80 -3.72 17.63 -2.42
CA LEU A 80 -3.40 17.26 -1.05
C LEU A 80 -4.72 17.02 -0.31
N ALA A 81 -4.64 16.15 0.68
CA ALA A 81 -5.69 15.95 1.65
C ALA A 81 -6.98 15.24 1.15
N MET A 82 -6.89 14.42 0.10
CA MET A 82 -8.00 13.58 -0.38
C MET A 82 -7.63 12.11 -0.39
N SER A 83 -8.64 11.23 -0.30
CA SER A 83 -8.44 9.80 -0.55
C SER A 83 -7.88 9.57 -1.96
N GLY A 84 -6.83 8.75 -2.05
CA GLY A 84 -6.26 8.27 -3.31
C GLY A 84 -6.90 6.98 -3.80
N PHE A 85 -7.96 6.49 -3.16
CA PHE A 85 -8.64 5.26 -3.53
C PHE A 85 -9.46 5.42 -4.81
N GLU A 86 -9.42 4.38 -5.65
CA GLU A 86 -10.25 4.27 -6.84
C GLU A 86 -10.96 2.91 -6.84
N GLN A 87 -12.23 2.86 -7.27
CA GLN A 87 -13.02 1.62 -7.23
C GLN A 87 -12.40 0.45 -8.00
N GLN A 88 -11.62 0.73 -9.06
CA GLN A 88 -10.88 -0.28 -9.82
C GLN A 88 -9.89 -1.08 -8.96
N TYR A 89 -9.44 -0.52 -7.83
CA TYR A 89 -8.54 -1.19 -6.89
C TYR A 89 -9.18 -2.39 -6.19
N LEU A 90 -10.50 -2.55 -6.23
CA LEU A 90 -11.21 -3.72 -5.70
C LEU A 90 -11.49 -4.79 -6.77
N VAL A 91 -11.18 -4.50 -8.04
CA VAL A 91 -11.56 -5.38 -9.16
C VAL A 91 -10.33 -6.09 -9.69
N ASN A 92 -10.13 -7.34 -9.31
CA ASN A 92 -9.03 -8.14 -9.82
C ASN A 92 -9.34 -8.69 -11.23
N GLN A 93 -8.98 -7.92 -12.28
CA GLN A 93 -9.15 -8.33 -13.68
C GLN A 93 -7.94 -9.09 -14.26
N ASN A 94 -6.90 -9.37 -13.46
CA ASN A 94 -5.66 -10.06 -13.85
C ASN A 94 -4.85 -9.43 -15.01
N GLN A 95 -5.17 -8.21 -15.44
CA GLN A 95 -4.45 -7.51 -16.52
C GLN A 95 -3.71 -6.26 -16.04
N ASP A 96 -4.18 -5.63 -14.96
CA ASP A 96 -3.62 -4.40 -14.42
C ASP A 96 -3.27 -4.59 -12.95
N ILE A 97 -2.09 -4.13 -12.55
CA ILE A 97 -1.67 -4.04 -11.15
C ILE A 97 -1.29 -2.60 -10.85
N TYR A 98 -1.83 -2.06 -9.76
CA TYR A 98 -1.60 -0.67 -9.35
C TYR A 98 -0.66 -0.60 -8.17
N CYS A 99 0.41 0.17 -8.33
CA CYS A 99 1.26 0.54 -7.22
C CYS A 99 0.63 1.69 -6.45
N VAL A 100 0.48 1.56 -5.13
CA VAL A 100 -0.20 2.54 -4.28
C VAL A 100 0.57 2.76 -2.97
N THR A 101 0.30 3.87 -2.28
CA THR A 101 0.85 4.10 -0.93
C THR A 101 0.26 3.07 0.05
N PRO A 102 0.97 2.75 1.15
CA PRO A 102 0.43 1.90 2.21
C PRO A 102 -0.93 2.37 2.72
N THR A 103 -1.15 3.68 2.79
CA THR A 103 -2.44 4.23 3.25
C THR A 103 -3.59 3.97 2.28
N VAL A 104 -3.37 4.12 0.96
CA VAL A 104 -4.37 3.76 -0.05
C VAL A 104 -4.61 2.24 -0.09
N PHE A 105 -3.56 1.45 0.13
CA PHE A 105 -3.70 -0.01 0.24
C PHE A 105 -4.57 -0.38 1.46
N ALA A 106 -4.33 0.26 2.61
CA ALA A 106 -5.14 0.06 3.81
C ALA A 106 -6.61 0.42 3.55
N GLU A 107 -6.88 1.54 2.88
CA GLU A 107 -8.26 1.90 2.48
C GLU A 107 -8.93 0.81 1.65
N ALA A 108 -8.23 0.27 0.65
CA ALA A 108 -8.74 -0.83 -0.16
C ALA A 108 -9.04 -2.09 0.67
N LEU A 109 -8.21 -2.41 1.68
CA LEU A 109 -8.48 -3.53 2.60
C LEU A 109 -9.73 -3.30 3.47
N PHE A 110 -9.92 -2.09 3.99
CA PHE A 110 -11.14 -1.76 4.73
C PHE A 110 -12.38 -1.91 3.85
N ARG A 111 -12.32 -1.44 2.60
CA ARG A 111 -13.43 -1.55 1.66
C ARG A 111 -13.68 -2.99 1.19
N LEU A 112 -12.62 -3.78 0.98
CA LEU A 112 -12.71 -5.18 0.55
C LEU A 112 -13.48 -6.03 1.57
N TYR A 113 -13.20 -5.84 2.86
CA TYR A 113 -13.81 -6.61 3.95
C TYR A 113 -14.92 -5.81 4.66
N LEU A 114 -15.60 -4.92 3.95
CA LEU A 114 -16.67 -4.10 4.52
C LEU A 114 -17.76 -5.00 5.14
N GLY A 115 -18.05 -4.78 6.42
CA GLY A 115 -19.00 -5.58 7.20
C GLY A 115 -18.38 -6.79 7.92
N ASP A 116 -17.10 -7.08 7.74
CA ASP A 116 -16.33 -8.10 8.48
C ASP A 116 -15.10 -7.48 9.16
N GLN A 117 -15.34 -6.94 10.35
CA GLN A 117 -14.32 -6.21 11.12
C GLN A 117 -13.12 -7.09 11.52
N ASP A 118 -13.33 -8.38 11.77
CA ASP A 118 -12.24 -9.29 12.13
C ASP A 118 -11.29 -9.52 10.95
N SER A 119 -11.85 -9.74 9.75
CA SER A 119 -11.06 -9.85 8.52
C SER A 119 -10.35 -8.54 8.17
N GLN A 120 -11.02 -7.38 8.33
CA GLN A 120 -10.39 -6.06 8.16
C GLN A 120 -9.18 -5.89 9.08
N LEU A 121 -9.37 -6.13 10.39
CA LEU A 121 -8.30 -5.99 11.37
C LEU A 121 -7.15 -6.97 11.11
N CYS A 122 -7.44 -8.20 10.71
CA CYS A 122 -6.44 -9.19 10.36
C CYS A 122 -5.59 -8.72 9.18
N ALA A 123 -6.24 -8.34 8.08
CA ALA A 123 -5.57 -7.92 6.85
C ALA A 123 -4.76 -6.62 7.05
N VAL A 124 -5.32 -5.65 7.76
CA VAL A 124 -4.64 -4.37 8.04
C VAL A 124 -3.45 -4.56 8.99
N LYS A 125 -3.55 -5.45 9.99
CA LYS A 125 -2.38 -5.79 10.84
C LYS A 125 -1.27 -6.48 10.05
N ALA A 126 -1.62 -7.38 9.12
CA ALA A 126 -0.66 -8.01 8.23
C ALA A 126 0.04 -6.98 7.32
N LEU A 127 -0.69 -5.97 6.85
CA LEU A 127 -0.09 -4.82 6.17
C LEU A 127 0.88 -4.06 7.09
N ILE A 128 0.46 -3.69 8.31
CA ILE A 128 1.29 -2.96 9.28
C ILE A 128 2.60 -3.67 9.60
N ASP A 129 2.59 -5.00 9.68
CA ASP A 129 3.78 -5.81 9.97
C ASP A 129 4.90 -5.61 8.95
N LYS A 130 4.58 -5.12 7.75
CA LYS A 130 5.53 -4.94 6.64
C LYS A 130 5.61 -3.51 6.13
N CYS A 131 4.45 -2.90 5.89
CA CYS A 131 4.28 -1.56 5.37
C CYS A 131 3.34 -0.77 6.30
N PRO A 132 3.85 -0.23 7.42
CA PRO A 132 3.11 0.74 8.23
C PRO A 132 2.51 1.84 7.36
N TYR A 133 1.33 2.31 7.75
CA TYR A 133 0.59 3.32 7.01
C TYR A 133 0.10 4.42 7.94
N ASN A 134 -0.48 5.47 7.36
CA ASN A 134 -1.00 6.58 8.11
C ASN A 134 -2.43 6.36 8.59
N ILE A 135 -2.56 5.82 9.80
CA ILE A 135 -3.86 5.48 10.42
C ILE A 135 -4.70 6.74 10.70
N GLU A 136 -4.07 7.82 11.16
CA GLU A 136 -4.72 9.12 11.39
C GLU A 136 -5.31 9.66 10.09
N TRP A 137 -4.50 9.68 9.04
CA TRP A 137 -4.90 10.15 7.73
C TRP A 137 -6.07 9.37 7.15
N LEU A 138 -5.99 8.02 7.19
CA LEU A 138 -7.06 7.17 6.69
C LEU A 138 -8.38 7.48 7.37
N ARG A 139 -8.38 7.62 8.71
CA ARG A 139 -9.58 7.99 9.47
C ARG A 139 -10.12 9.34 9.01
N ASP A 140 -9.25 10.34 8.88
CA ASP A 140 -9.64 11.71 8.56
C ASP A 140 -10.22 11.83 7.12
N VAL A 141 -9.72 11.07 6.14
CA VAL A 141 -10.29 11.03 4.78
C VAL A 141 -11.52 10.12 4.64
N SER A 142 -11.78 9.26 5.63
CA SER A 142 -12.90 8.33 5.62
C SER A 142 -14.22 8.94 6.08
N VAL A 143 -14.24 10.21 6.49
CA VAL A 143 -15.45 10.91 6.94
C VAL A 143 -16.51 10.94 5.84
N ASN A 144 -17.75 10.61 6.17
CA ASN A 144 -18.89 10.43 5.27
C ASN A 144 -18.70 9.31 4.22
N THR A 145 -17.88 8.31 4.52
CA THR A 145 -17.72 7.10 3.68
C THR A 145 -18.25 5.86 4.39
N ASP A 146 -18.42 4.78 3.64
CA ASP A 146 -18.81 3.45 4.11
C ASP A 146 -17.84 2.84 5.14
N ILE A 147 -16.58 3.29 5.17
CA ILE A 147 -15.55 2.81 6.11
C ILE A 147 -15.36 3.75 7.32
N GLU A 148 -16.14 4.84 7.44
CA GLU A 148 -16.00 5.82 8.53
C GLU A 148 -16.10 5.16 9.91
N GLN A 149 -17.19 4.43 10.17
CA GLN A 149 -17.46 3.87 11.49
C GLN A 149 -16.35 2.90 11.93
N VAL A 150 -15.91 2.02 11.03
CA VAL A 150 -14.91 1.01 11.37
C VAL A 150 -13.51 1.62 11.54
N THR A 151 -13.16 2.66 10.78
CA THR A 151 -11.88 3.36 10.96
C THR A 151 -11.84 4.11 12.28
N ILE A 152 -12.96 4.63 12.79
CA ILE A 152 -13.08 5.21 14.13
C ILE A 152 -12.91 4.13 15.20
N GLU A 153 -13.66 3.04 15.10
CA GLU A 153 -13.68 1.96 16.11
C GLU A 153 -12.32 1.27 16.27
N THR A 154 -11.61 1.05 15.15
CA THR A 154 -10.33 0.34 15.14
C THR A 154 -9.12 1.22 15.39
N TYR A 155 -9.30 2.55 15.40
CA TYR A 155 -8.23 3.56 15.43
C TYR A 155 -7.20 3.32 16.54
N HIS A 156 -7.65 3.27 17.79
CA HIS A 156 -6.75 3.18 18.95
C HIS A 156 -5.99 1.85 19.00
N ASP A 157 -6.63 0.77 18.60
CA ASP A 157 -6.03 -0.55 18.61
C ASP A 157 -4.99 -0.70 17.49
N LEU A 158 -5.27 -0.19 16.30
CA LEU A 158 -4.32 -0.16 15.19
C LEU A 158 -3.13 0.75 15.51
N MET A 159 -3.35 1.93 16.10
CA MET A 159 -2.26 2.82 16.54
C MET A 159 -1.36 2.15 17.58
N ARG A 160 -1.95 1.48 18.58
CA ARG A 160 -1.19 0.71 19.58
C ARG A 160 -0.44 -0.45 18.94
N TYR A 161 -1.06 -1.16 18.00
CA TYR A 161 -0.43 -2.26 17.28
C TYR A 161 0.77 -1.79 16.45
N GLN A 162 0.56 -0.80 15.58
CA GLN A 162 1.60 -0.23 14.73
C GLN A 162 2.77 0.33 15.53
N LYS A 163 2.50 1.03 16.64
CA LYS A 163 3.56 1.50 17.54
C LYS A 163 4.46 0.34 17.97
N ARG A 164 3.90 -0.78 18.44
CA ARG A 164 4.68 -1.94 18.86
C ARG A 164 5.49 -2.56 17.72
N VAL A 165 4.90 -2.67 16.53
CA VAL A 165 5.58 -3.20 15.34
C VAL A 165 6.76 -2.30 14.97
N VAL A 166 6.54 -0.98 14.90
CA VAL A 166 7.59 -0.03 14.55
C VAL A 166 8.72 -0.03 15.55
N GLU A 167 8.40 -0.11 16.84
CA GLU A 167 9.39 -0.20 17.91
C GLU A 167 10.22 -1.48 17.87
N LYS A 168 9.64 -2.59 17.43
CA LYS A 168 10.31 -3.88 17.33
C LYS A 168 11.15 -4.00 16.05
N SER A 169 10.58 -3.61 14.92
CA SER A 169 11.09 -3.93 13.59
C SER A 169 11.96 -2.84 13.00
N PHE A 170 11.68 -1.56 13.29
CA PHE A 170 12.31 -0.42 12.61
C PHE A 170 13.28 0.38 13.51
N LYS A 171 13.23 0.22 14.85
CA LYS A 171 14.17 0.89 15.79
C LYS A 171 15.59 0.27 15.85
N ARG A 172 15.93 -0.71 15.02
CA ARG A 172 17.25 -1.39 15.03
C ARG A 172 18.28 -0.90 14.01
N LYS A 173 18.11 0.29 13.43
CA LYS A 173 19.23 0.98 12.78
C LYS A 173 19.82 2.04 13.72
N LYS A 174 20.78 1.60 14.55
CA LYS A 174 21.84 2.50 15.01
C LYS A 174 22.65 2.94 13.79
N ALA A 175 22.89 4.25 13.70
CA ALA A 175 23.91 4.91 12.85
C ALA A 175 23.61 4.89 11.33
N LEU A 176 23.92 5.94 10.58
CA LEU A 176 25.10 6.82 10.63
C LEU A 176 24.77 8.30 10.72
#